data_AF-A0A7L9ATW6-F1
#
_entry.id   AF-A0A7L9ATW6-F1
#
_cell.length_a   1.000
_cell.length_b   1.000
_cell.length_c   1.000
_cell.angle_alpha   90.00
_cell.angle_beta   90.00
_cell.angle_gamma   90.00
#
_symmetry.space_group_name_H-M   'P 1'
#
loop_
_entity.id
_entity.type
_entity.pdbx_description
1 polymer ?
#
loop_
_entity_poly.entity_id
_entity_poly.type
_entity_poly.pdbx_seq_one_letter_code
_entity_poly.pdbx_strand_id
1 'polypeptide(L)'
;FNDEEEKVTGGRNGYGAKLCNIFSTKFTVETASKQYKKHFKQTWGANMTKASEPKVKESGKDDDFTKVTFSPDLAKFKMEKLEDDIVALMSRRAYDVAASTQGVKVYLNGERLKINKFKDYIDLYIKGKEDENGQPLKVVYEKVNDRWEVALTLSDRGFQQVSFVNSISTSKGGKHVDSVTDS
;
A
#
# COMPACT_ATOMS: atom_id res chain seq x y z
N PHE A 1 18.41 -3.53 -7.23
CA PHE A 1 19.24 -4.03 -8.33
C PHE A 1 20.61 -4.43 -7.83
N ASN A 2 21.25 -3.70 -6.91
CA ASN A 2 22.30 -4.31 -6.09
C ASN A 2 21.64 -5.09 -4.93
N ASP A 3 21.79 -6.41 -4.95
CA ASP A 3 21.25 -7.35 -3.94
C ASP A 3 22.31 -7.73 -2.89
N GLU A 4 23.54 -7.20 -3.00
CA GLU A 4 24.55 -7.25 -1.93
C GLU A 4 24.17 -6.35 -0.75
N GLU A 5 23.30 -5.37 -0.99
CA GLU A 5 22.68 -4.58 0.07
C GLU A 5 21.42 -5.29 0.58
N GLU A 6 21.44 -5.77 1.82
CA GLU A 6 20.28 -6.37 2.48
C GLU A 6 19.15 -5.34 2.67
N LYS A 7 18.19 -5.32 1.75
CA LYS A 7 17.06 -4.38 1.76
C LYS A 7 15.76 -5.05 2.19
N VAL A 8 15.05 -4.39 3.09
CA VAL A 8 13.67 -4.74 3.48
C VAL A 8 12.62 -4.00 2.65
N THR A 9 12.93 -3.66 1.39
CA THR A 9 12.00 -2.96 0.50
C THR A 9 11.08 -3.95 -0.23
N GLY A 10 9.87 -3.50 -0.59
CA GLY A 10 8.95 -4.31 -1.40
C GLY A 10 9.29 -4.33 -2.90
N GLY A 11 9.97 -3.28 -3.40
CA GLY A 11 10.31 -3.15 -4.82
C GLY A 11 11.54 -3.98 -5.20
N ARG A 12 11.34 -5.08 -5.95
CA ARG A 12 12.45 -5.93 -6.43
C ARG A 12 12.81 -5.71 -7.89
N ASN A 13 11.81 -5.67 -8.78
CA ASN A 13 12.04 -5.84 -10.21
C ASN A 13 12.04 -4.53 -11.01
N GLY A 14 11.76 -3.40 -10.37
CA GLY A 14 11.74 -2.09 -11.04
C GLY A 14 10.60 -1.86 -12.04
N TYR A 15 9.63 -2.78 -12.19
CA TYR A 15 8.53 -2.64 -13.15
C TYR A 15 7.36 -1.79 -12.67
N GLY A 16 7.05 -1.79 -11.36
CA GLY A 16 5.76 -1.30 -10.84
C GLY A 16 5.34 0.08 -11.34
N ALA A 17 6.22 1.08 -11.25
CA ALA A 17 5.92 2.43 -11.72
C ALA A 17 5.68 2.51 -13.24
N LYS A 18 6.42 1.73 -14.04
CA LYS A 18 6.26 1.70 -15.50
C LYS A 18 4.98 0.99 -15.90
N LEU A 19 4.62 -0.11 -15.23
CA LEU A 19 3.35 -0.79 -15.48
C LEU A 19 2.17 0.13 -15.22
N CYS A 20 2.18 0.87 -14.10
CA CYS A 20 1.15 1.88 -13.83
C CYS A 20 1.06 2.92 -14.95
N ASN A 21 2.19 3.42 -15.45
CA ASN A 21 2.24 4.38 -16.56
C ASN A 21 1.70 3.78 -17.88
N ILE A 22 2.11 2.56 -18.23
CA ILE A 22 1.64 1.84 -19.43
C ILE A 22 0.11 1.64 -19.38
N PHE A 23 -0.46 1.36 -18.21
CA PHE A 23 -1.91 1.21 -18.05
C PHE A 23 -2.65 2.53 -17.73
N SER A 24 -2.04 3.68 -18.03
CA SER A 24 -2.64 5.00 -17.82
C SER A 24 -2.77 5.78 -19.13
N THR A 25 -3.85 6.56 -19.25
CA THR A 25 -4.01 7.55 -20.34
C THR A 25 -3.17 8.80 -20.09
N LYS A 26 -2.94 9.11 -18.81
CA LYS A 26 -2.08 10.20 -18.33
C LYS A 26 -1.37 9.79 -17.05
N PHE A 27 -0.06 10.03 -16.95
CA PHE A 27 0.75 9.71 -15.78
C PHE A 27 1.72 10.85 -15.54
N THR A 28 1.68 11.47 -14.36
CA THR A 28 2.52 12.62 -13.99
C THR A 28 3.35 12.26 -12.77
N VAL A 29 4.65 12.49 -12.86
CA VAL A 29 5.58 12.45 -11.73
C VAL A 29 6.00 13.86 -11.41
N GLU A 30 5.90 14.23 -10.14
CA GLU A 30 6.34 15.50 -9.60
C GLU A 30 7.20 15.24 -8.35
N THR A 31 8.38 15.82 -8.28
CA THR A 31 9.26 15.65 -7.12
C THR A 31 10.05 16.93 -6.85
N ALA A 32 10.27 17.24 -5.58
CA ALA A 32 11.14 18.30 -5.13
C ALA A 32 12.27 17.73 -4.28
N SER A 33 13.47 18.26 -4.47
CA SER A 33 14.64 17.92 -3.66
C SER A 33 15.39 19.17 -3.21
N LYS A 34 15.49 19.34 -1.89
CA LYS A 34 16.26 20.38 -1.21
C LYS A 34 17.75 20.26 -1.48
N GLN A 35 18.29 19.05 -1.53
CA GLN A 35 19.71 18.81 -1.82
C GLN A 35 20.11 19.41 -3.17
N TYR A 36 19.30 19.17 -4.20
CA TYR A 36 19.55 19.67 -5.55
C TYR A 36 18.94 21.07 -5.80
N LYS A 37 18.09 21.55 -4.89
CA LYS A 37 17.30 22.78 -5.03
C LYS A 37 16.47 22.82 -6.32
N LYS A 38 15.96 21.66 -6.74
CA LYS A 38 15.19 21.50 -7.98
C LYS A 38 13.82 20.89 -7.72
N HIS A 39 12.85 21.38 -8.48
CA HIS A 39 11.52 20.81 -8.64
C HIS A 39 11.41 20.25 -10.06
N PHE A 40 11.07 18.97 -10.17
CA PHE A 40 10.90 18.26 -11.42
C PHE A 40 9.42 17.90 -11.61
N LYS A 41 8.91 18.09 -12.82
CA LYS A 41 7.59 17.61 -13.24
C LYS A 41 7.60 17.13 -14.68
N GLN A 42 7.19 15.89 -14.90
CA GLN A 42 7.02 15.33 -16.24
C GLN A 42 5.73 14.55 -16.34
N THR A 43 5.09 14.59 -17.52
CA THR A 43 3.85 13.87 -17.80
C THR A 43 4.03 12.99 -19.01
N TRP A 44 3.58 11.75 -18.88
CA TRP A 44 3.42 10.77 -19.94
C TRP A 44 1.95 10.65 -20.30
N GLY A 45 1.69 10.31 -21.55
CA GLY A 45 0.35 10.04 -22.06
C GLY A 45 0.34 8.88 -23.03
N ALA A 46 -0.87 8.43 -23.39
CA ALA A 46 -1.10 7.34 -24.33
C ALA A 46 -0.28 6.08 -23.97
N ASN A 47 -0.50 5.53 -22.78
CA ASN A 47 0.12 4.27 -22.34
C ASN A 47 1.66 4.34 -22.37
N MET A 48 2.22 5.44 -21.89
CA MET A 48 3.67 5.73 -21.85
C MET A 48 4.33 5.95 -23.23
N THR A 49 3.59 5.88 -24.35
CA THR A 49 4.17 6.09 -25.70
C THR A 49 4.49 7.55 -26.01
N LYS A 50 3.87 8.49 -25.30
CA LYS A 50 4.15 9.93 -25.42
C LYS A 50 4.69 10.45 -24.09
N ALA A 51 5.70 11.31 -24.17
CA ALA A 51 6.27 12.02 -23.02
C ALA A 51 6.30 13.51 -23.31
N SER A 52 5.93 14.33 -22.32
CA SER A 52 6.19 15.77 -22.36
C SER A 52 7.67 16.04 -22.09
N GLU A 53 8.14 17.21 -22.51
CA GLU A 53 9.39 17.75 -22.01
C GLU A 53 9.33 17.84 -20.47
N PRO A 54 10.42 17.46 -19.76
CA PRO A 54 10.50 17.60 -18.32
C PRO A 54 10.59 19.09 -17.95
N LYS A 55 9.75 19.52 -17.01
CA LYS A 55 9.81 20.87 -16.45
C LYS A 55 10.66 20.83 -15.19
N VAL A 56 11.84 21.42 -15.26
CA VAL A 56 12.75 21.58 -14.11
C VAL A 56 12.76 23.04 -13.71
N LYS A 57 12.42 23.32 -12.45
CA LYS A 57 12.43 24.65 -11.85
C LYS A 57 13.26 24.64 -10.58
N GLU A 58 13.60 25.81 -10.06
CA GLU A 58 14.12 25.90 -8.69
C GLU A 58 13.05 25.46 -7.70
N SER A 59 13.43 24.68 -6.70
CA SER A 59 12.51 24.30 -5.63
C SER A 59 12.29 25.50 -4.70
N GLY A 60 11.06 25.67 -4.22
CA GLY A 60 10.76 26.64 -3.16
C GLY A 60 11.36 26.23 -1.81
N LYS A 61 10.82 26.83 -0.74
CA LYS A 61 11.15 26.45 0.65
C LYS A 61 10.51 25.11 1.08
N ASP A 62 9.81 24.44 0.17
CA ASP A 62 9.03 23.24 0.44
C ASP A 62 9.91 22.07 0.87
N ASP A 63 9.33 21.16 1.65
CA ASP A 63 9.94 19.88 2.01
C ASP A 63 10.12 18.96 0.80
N ASP A 64 11.05 18.01 0.92
CA ASP A 64 11.25 16.98 -0.09
C ASP A 64 9.97 16.17 -0.25
N PHE A 65 9.53 15.97 -1.50
CA PHE A 65 8.36 15.16 -1.77
C PHE A 65 8.46 14.44 -3.10
N THR A 66 7.65 13.39 -3.24
CA THR A 66 7.32 12.78 -4.51
C THR A 66 5.82 12.61 -4.59
N LYS A 67 5.23 13.08 -5.69
CA LYS A 67 3.81 12.97 -5.99
C LYS A 67 3.66 12.29 -7.34
N VAL A 68 2.91 11.19 -7.34
CA VAL A 68 2.48 10.50 -8.55
C VAL A 68 1.00 10.76 -8.74
N THR A 69 0.61 11.17 -9.94
CA THR A 69 -0.79 11.39 -10.30
C THR A 69 -1.05 10.70 -11.62
N PHE A 70 -2.08 9.86 -11.70
CA PHE A 70 -2.37 9.10 -12.90
C PHE A 70 -3.86 8.96 -13.15
N SER A 71 -4.21 8.74 -14.41
CA SER A 71 -5.56 8.45 -14.88
C SER A 71 -5.53 7.08 -15.54
N PRO A 72 -6.09 6.03 -14.90
CA PRO A 72 -6.11 4.69 -15.45
C PRO A 72 -6.75 4.67 -16.84
N ASP A 73 -6.23 3.83 -17.72
CA ASP A 73 -6.87 3.52 -19.01
C ASP A 73 -7.97 2.47 -18.79
N LEU A 74 -9.13 2.94 -18.33
CA LEU A 74 -10.26 2.09 -17.96
C LEU A 74 -10.76 1.22 -19.11
N ALA A 75 -10.61 1.67 -20.37
CA ALA A 75 -10.97 0.89 -21.54
C ALA A 75 -10.17 -0.42 -21.64
N LYS A 76 -8.89 -0.43 -21.23
CA LYS A 76 -8.07 -1.67 -21.18
C LYS A 76 -8.57 -2.66 -20.12
N PHE A 77 -9.27 -2.16 -19.11
CA PHE A 77 -9.89 -2.97 -18.06
C PHE A 77 -11.36 -3.26 -18.33
N LYS A 78 -11.89 -2.84 -19.49
CA LYS A 78 -13.32 -2.96 -19.85
C LYS A 78 -14.24 -2.28 -18.83
N MET A 79 -13.82 -1.11 -18.35
CA MET A 79 -14.53 -0.29 -17.37
C MET A 79 -14.82 1.10 -17.95
N GLU A 80 -15.90 1.72 -17.50
CA GLU A 80 -16.25 3.10 -17.88
C GLU A 80 -15.88 4.11 -16.77
N LYS A 81 -15.95 3.66 -15.51
CA LYS A 81 -15.65 4.45 -14.32
C LYS A 81 -15.03 3.57 -13.24
N LEU A 82 -14.50 4.20 -12.19
CA LEU A 82 -14.14 3.49 -10.96
C LEU A 82 -15.42 3.26 -10.15
N GLU A 83 -15.92 2.03 -10.17
CA GLU A 83 -17.08 1.59 -9.41
C GLU A 83 -16.78 1.45 -7.91
N ASP A 84 -17.82 1.36 -7.09
CA ASP A 84 -17.69 1.36 -5.63
C ASP A 84 -16.82 0.19 -5.12
N ASP A 85 -16.89 -0.98 -5.76
CA ASP A 85 -16.09 -2.15 -5.38
C ASP A 85 -14.58 -1.91 -5.55
N ILE A 86 -14.15 -1.33 -6.67
CA ILE A 86 -12.73 -1.04 -6.90
C ILE A 86 -12.26 0.10 -5.99
N VAL A 87 -13.10 1.10 -5.74
CA VAL A 87 -12.81 2.19 -4.80
C VAL A 87 -12.68 1.65 -3.38
N ALA A 88 -13.55 0.73 -2.97
CA ALA A 88 -13.48 0.07 -1.67
C ALA A 88 -12.20 -0.77 -1.54
N LEU A 89 -11.81 -1.48 -2.59
CA LEU A 89 -10.57 -2.25 -2.63
C LEU A 89 -9.32 -1.36 -2.50
N MET A 90 -9.27 -0.26 -3.25
CA MET A 90 -8.18 0.73 -3.16
C MET A 90 -8.15 1.43 -1.80
N SER A 91 -9.33 1.76 -1.26
CA SER A 91 -9.48 2.34 0.08
C SER A 91 -8.94 1.40 1.15
N ARG A 92 -9.36 0.14 1.16
CA ARG A 92 -8.83 -0.90 2.07
C ARG A 92 -7.31 -0.99 1.95
N ARG A 93 -6.77 -0.94 0.73
CA ARG A 93 -5.32 -1.00 0.52
C ARG A 93 -4.58 0.19 1.16
N ALA A 94 -5.19 1.36 1.25
CA ALA A 94 -4.63 2.49 1.99
C ALA A 94 -4.57 2.23 3.51
N TYR A 95 -5.59 1.57 4.07
CA TYR A 95 -5.58 1.10 5.46
C TYR A 95 -4.50 0.04 5.68
N ASP A 96 -4.33 -0.90 4.75
CA ASP A 96 -3.27 -1.91 4.81
C ASP A 96 -1.89 -1.25 4.88
N VAL A 97 -1.63 -0.21 4.07
CA VAL A 97 -0.37 0.56 4.11
C VAL A 97 -0.21 1.21 5.48
N ALA A 98 -1.24 1.88 5.99
CA ALA A 98 -1.19 2.53 7.31
C ALA A 98 -0.87 1.55 8.45
N ALA A 99 -1.31 0.30 8.33
CA ALA A 99 -1.04 -0.75 9.31
C ALA A 99 0.36 -1.35 9.18
N SER A 100 0.84 -1.55 7.94
CA SER A 100 2.09 -2.27 7.67
C SER A 100 3.34 -1.38 7.66
N THR A 101 3.19 -0.06 7.75
CA THR A 101 4.30 0.90 7.80
C THR A 101 4.39 1.58 9.17
N GLN A 102 5.50 1.40 9.88
CA GLN A 102 5.73 2.07 11.16
C GLN A 102 6.14 3.54 10.96
N GLY A 103 5.57 4.44 11.77
CA GLY A 103 5.92 5.86 11.78
C GLY A 103 5.35 6.71 10.64
N VAL A 104 4.55 6.13 9.73
CA VAL A 104 3.98 6.84 8.58
C VAL A 104 2.51 7.18 8.83
N LYS A 105 2.15 8.45 8.64
CA LYS A 105 0.75 8.90 8.69
C LYS A 105 0.13 8.82 7.30
N VAL A 106 -0.93 8.04 7.15
CA VAL A 106 -1.63 7.88 5.86
C VAL A 106 -2.90 8.72 5.83
N TYR A 107 -3.14 9.36 4.69
CA TYR A 107 -4.33 10.15 4.41
C TYR A 107 -5.01 9.60 3.17
N LEU A 108 -6.34 9.46 3.22
CA LEU A 108 -7.19 9.05 2.11
C LEU A 108 -8.21 10.16 1.86
N ASN A 109 -8.21 10.72 0.65
CA ASN A 109 -9.11 11.84 0.26
C ASN A 109 -9.06 13.05 1.23
N GLY A 110 -7.90 13.32 1.81
CA GLY A 110 -7.69 14.41 2.78
C GLY A 110 -7.97 14.03 4.24
N GLU A 111 -8.58 12.88 4.49
CA GLU A 111 -8.86 12.40 5.85
C GLU A 111 -7.74 11.50 6.36
N ARG A 112 -7.30 11.74 7.60
CA ARG A 112 -6.27 10.91 8.23
C ARG A 112 -6.84 9.56 8.67
N LEU A 113 -6.21 8.47 8.24
CA LEU A 113 -6.54 7.13 8.72
C LEU A 113 -6.04 6.97 10.16
N LYS A 114 -6.95 6.60 11.08
CA LYS A 114 -6.67 6.46 12.52
C LYS A 114 -6.08 5.09 12.87
N ILE A 115 -5.03 4.68 12.16
CA ILE A 115 -4.25 3.46 12.45
C ILE A 115 -2.88 3.91 12.95
N ASN A 116 -2.60 3.71 14.24
CA ASN A 116 -1.31 4.09 14.85
C ASN A 116 -0.42 2.88 15.15
N LYS A 117 -1.03 1.70 15.32
CA LYS A 117 -0.36 0.42 15.58
C LYS A 117 -1.10 -0.71 14.89
N PHE A 118 -0.45 -1.84 14.66
CA PHE A 118 -1.05 -2.98 13.95
C PHE A 118 -2.33 -3.49 14.64
N LYS A 119 -2.39 -3.41 15.98
CA LYS A 119 -3.60 -3.73 16.74
C LYS A 119 -4.83 -2.90 16.33
N ASP A 120 -4.68 -1.60 16.06
CA ASP A 120 -5.79 -0.74 15.63
C ASP A 120 -6.38 -1.22 14.29
N TYR A 121 -5.54 -1.78 13.42
CA TYR A 121 -5.95 -2.37 12.15
C TYR A 121 -6.65 -3.71 12.35
N ILE A 122 -6.14 -4.58 13.24
CA ILE A 122 -6.80 -5.84 13.60
C ILE A 122 -8.21 -5.59 14.13
N ASP A 123 -8.38 -4.56 14.98
CA ASP A 123 -9.68 -4.17 15.53
C ASP A 123 -10.72 -3.87 14.44
N LEU A 124 -10.32 -3.37 13.25
CA LEU A 124 -11.22 -3.15 12.11
C LEU A 124 -11.81 -4.44 11.55
N TYR A 125 -11.11 -5.57 11.69
CA TYR A 125 -11.55 -6.88 11.19
C TYR A 125 -12.48 -7.60 12.16
N ILE A 126 -12.31 -7.38 13.46
CA ILE A 126 -12.98 -8.12 14.53
C ILE A 126 -14.15 -7.36 15.15
N LYS A 127 -14.19 -6.03 15.01
CA LYS A 127 -15.19 -5.19 15.68
C LYS A 127 -16.60 -5.61 15.24
N GLY A 128 -17.43 -5.98 16.22
CA GLY A 128 -18.80 -6.42 15.99
C GLY A 128 -18.93 -7.87 15.49
N LYS A 129 -17.84 -8.65 15.47
CA LYS A 129 -17.88 -10.09 15.24
C LYS A 129 -17.93 -10.85 16.55
N GLU A 130 -18.72 -11.91 16.54
CA GLU A 130 -18.96 -12.77 17.69
C GLU A 130 -18.53 -14.22 17.37
N ASP A 131 -18.22 -14.98 18.41
CA ASP A 131 -18.01 -16.42 18.33
C ASP A 131 -19.35 -17.18 18.27
N GLU A 132 -19.29 -18.51 18.21
CA GLU A 132 -20.46 -19.39 18.15
C GLU A 132 -21.39 -19.27 19.38
N ASN A 133 -20.90 -18.71 20.49
CA ASN A 133 -21.66 -18.49 21.72
C ASN A 133 -22.20 -17.06 21.84
N GLY A 134 -22.06 -16.23 20.80
CA GLY A 134 -22.46 -14.81 20.82
C GLY A 134 -21.55 -13.92 21.65
N GLN A 135 -20.31 -14.35 21.95
CA GLN A 135 -19.33 -13.53 22.65
C GLN A 135 -18.42 -12.80 21.67
N PRO A 136 -17.99 -11.56 21.94
CA PRO A 136 -17.05 -10.85 21.07
C PRO A 136 -15.77 -11.65 20.82
N LEU A 137 -15.31 -11.70 19.57
CA LEU A 137 -14.10 -12.43 19.20
C LEU A 137 -12.89 -11.94 20.00
N LYS A 138 -12.21 -12.87 20.68
CA LYS A 138 -10.96 -12.61 21.40
C LYS A 138 -9.79 -12.64 20.42
N VAL A 139 -8.90 -11.65 20.54
CA VAL A 139 -7.66 -11.58 19.76
C VAL A 139 -6.47 -11.75 20.68
N VAL A 140 -5.63 -12.73 20.36
CA VAL A 140 -4.27 -12.82 20.90
C VAL A 140 -3.36 -12.06 19.95
N TYR A 141 -2.63 -11.07 20.45
CA TYR A 141 -1.72 -10.25 19.66
C TYR A 141 -0.37 -10.15 20.36
N GLU A 142 0.70 -10.31 19.60
CA GLU A 142 2.07 -10.20 20.10
C GLU A 142 2.97 -9.51 19.07
N LYS A 143 3.72 -8.51 19.53
CA LYS A 143 4.88 -7.99 18.81
C LYS A 143 6.11 -8.79 19.25
N VAL A 144 6.44 -9.83 18.50
CA VAL A 144 7.52 -10.78 18.81
C VAL A 144 8.87 -10.08 18.77
N ASN A 145 9.09 -9.22 17.77
CA ASN A 145 10.28 -8.38 17.64
C ASN A 145 10.01 -7.21 16.67
N ASP A 146 11.04 -6.47 16.27
CA ASP A 146 10.90 -5.33 15.36
C ASP A 146 10.48 -5.68 13.92
N ARG A 147 10.55 -6.96 13.54
CA ARG A 147 10.19 -7.45 12.20
C ARG A 147 8.94 -8.34 12.19
N TRP A 148 8.43 -8.74 13.35
CA TRP A 148 7.32 -9.68 13.46
C TRP A 148 6.26 -9.20 14.47
N GLU A 149 5.06 -8.99 13.96
CA GLU A 149 3.83 -8.76 14.72
C GLU A 149 2.83 -9.83 14.27
N VAL A 150 2.25 -10.57 15.22
CA VAL A 150 1.33 -11.68 14.96
C VAL A 150 0.04 -11.45 15.73
N ALA A 151 -1.09 -11.79 15.10
CA ALA A 151 -2.38 -11.85 15.77
C ALA A 151 -3.17 -13.08 15.35
N LEU A 152 -3.89 -13.66 16.30
CA LEU A 152 -4.73 -14.83 16.13
C LEU A 152 -6.10 -14.59 16.74
N THR A 153 -7.14 -15.06 16.05
CA THR A 153 -8.52 -15.11 16.55
C THR A 153 -9.26 -16.31 15.96
N LEU A 154 -10.43 -16.63 16.51
CA LEU A 154 -11.25 -17.72 16.01
C LEU A 154 -11.85 -17.36 14.64
N SER A 155 -11.98 -18.37 13.78
CA SER A 155 -12.55 -18.24 12.45
C SER A 155 -13.81 -19.10 12.34
N ASP A 156 -14.85 -18.55 11.71
CA ASP A 156 -16.14 -19.21 11.45
C ASP A 156 -16.18 -20.00 10.12
N ARG A 157 -15.12 -19.91 9.29
CA ARG A 157 -15.10 -20.42 7.91
C ARG A 157 -13.81 -21.17 7.54
N GLY A 158 -13.26 -21.92 8.48
CA GLY A 158 -11.98 -22.61 8.30
C GLY A 158 -10.79 -21.65 8.34
N PHE A 159 -9.63 -22.07 7.83
CA PHE A 159 -8.40 -21.28 7.91
C PHE A 159 -8.50 -19.98 7.11
N GLN A 160 -8.18 -18.86 7.76
CA GLN A 160 -8.12 -17.53 7.15
C GLN A 160 -6.81 -16.84 7.55
N GLN A 161 -6.27 -16.03 6.65
CA GLN A 161 -5.04 -15.28 6.91
C GLN A 161 -5.09 -13.89 6.26
N VAL A 162 -4.53 -12.91 6.96
CA VAL A 162 -4.21 -11.58 6.43
C VAL A 162 -2.76 -11.30 6.79
N SER A 163 -1.88 -11.25 5.79
CA SER A 163 -0.44 -11.11 6.02
C SER A 163 0.20 -10.06 5.12
N PHE A 164 1.31 -9.52 5.62
CA PHE A 164 2.10 -8.51 4.95
C PHE A 164 3.59 -8.83 5.05
N VAL A 165 4.31 -8.69 3.93
CA VAL A 165 5.77 -8.77 3.90
C VAL A 165 6.29 -7.48 3.28
N ASN A 166 7.07 -6.70 4.02
CA ASN A 166 7.59 -5.40 3.58
C ASN A 166 6.47 -4.50 2.99
N SER A 167 5.33 -4.44 3.69
CA SER A 167 4.10 -3.74 3.28
C SER A 167 3.39 -4.25 2.02
N ILE A 168 3.81 -5.39 1.44
CA ILE A 168 3.08 -6.07 0.36
C ILE A 168 2.02 -6.96 0.98
N SER A 169 0.76 -6.81 0.56
CA SER A 169 -0.32 -7.72 0.95
C SER A 169 -0.13 -9.08 0.28
N THR A 170 0.11 -10.12 1.09
CA THR A 170 0.31 -11.50 0.65
C THR A 170 -1.00 -12.28 0.78
N SER A 171 -1.97 -11.97 -0.07
CA SER A 171 -3.32 -12.54 -0.02
C SER A 171 -3.38 -14.07 -0.18
N LYS A 172 -2.36 -14.67 -0.79
CA LYS A 172 -2.20 -16.13 -0.94
C LYS A 172 -1.34 -16.78 0.15
N GLY A 173 -0.90 -16.02 1.14
CA GLY A 173 0.02 -16.48 2.18
C GLY A 173 1.44 -16.68 1.65
N GLY A 174 2.12 -17.71 2.13
CA GLY A 174 3.51 -18.05 1.80
C GLY A 174 4.27 -18.53 3.03
N LYS A 175 5.58 -18.73 2.89
CA LYS A 175 6.44 -19.29 3.94
C LYS A 175 6.40 -18.56 5.28
N HIS A 176 6.13 -17.25 5.27
CA HIS A 176 5.97 -16.46 6.48
C HIS A 176 4.68 -16.78 7.25
N VAL A 177 3.60 -17.19 6.56
CA VAL A 177 2.38 -17.68 7.21
C VAL A 177 2.60 -19.09 7.73
N ASP A 178 3.12 -20.00 6.88
CA ASP A 178 3.41 -21.39 7.24
C ASP A 178 4.29 -21.46 8.50
N SER A 179 5.34 -20.63 8.57
CA SER A 179 6.23 -20.59 9.74
C SER A 179 5.54 -20.22 11.04
N VAL A 180 4.44 -19.47 11.00
CA VAL A 180 3.67 -19.06 12.19
C VAL A 180 2.60 -20.09 12.53
N THR A 181 2.04 -20.78 11.53
CA THR A 181 0.92 -21.72 11.72
C THR A 181 1.35 -23.16 11.98
N ASP A 182 2.52 -23.57 11.47
CA ASP A 182 2.97 -24.97 11.48
C ASP A 182 3.91 -25.29 12.67
N SER A 183 4.05 -24.35 13.62
CA SER A 183 4.88 -24.53 14.83
C SER A 183 4.07 -25.11 16.00
#